data_AF-A0A9D0I5U8-F1
#
_entry.id   AF-A0A9D0I5U8-F1
#
_cell.length_a   1.000
_cell.length_b   1.000
_cell.length_c   1.000
_cell.angle_alpha   90.00
_cell.angle_beta   90.00
_cell.angle_gamma   90.00
#
_symmetry.space_group_name_H-M   'P 1'
#
loop_
_entity.id
_entity.type
_entity.pdbx_description
1 polymer ?
#
loop_
_entity_poly.entity_id
_entity_poly.type
_entity_poly.pdbx_seq_one_letter_code
_entity_poly.pdbx_strand_id
1 'polypeptide(L)'
;GVAFPINQPGKYSNMRYTKGHAGIACQGCHQSIHGLYPVTPDVDLTTYRQATEYNPDGSHGPFKCNTCHETNSDGVPHIADDEENVWEGKPILHDYPNAVKWMHASAPDLGGAIPDE
;
A
#
# COMPACT_ATOMS: atom_id res chain seq x y z
N GLY A 1 -19.66 25.94 -7.38
CA GLY A 1 -19.66 24.48 -7.60
C GLY A 1 -18.64 23.87 -6.69
N VAL A 2 -19.01 22.87 -5.89
CA VAL A 2 -18.08 22.23 -4.95
C VAL A 2 -17.27 21.17 -5.69
N ALA A 3 -16.03 21.49 -6.01
CA ALA A 3 -15.06 20.50 -6.47
C ALA A 3 -14.52 19.76 -5.24
N PHE A 4 -15.06 18.59 -4.92
CA PHE A 4 -14.33 17.44 -4.35
C PHE A 4 -15.29 16.27 -4.06
N PRO A 5 -14.94 15.02 -4.42
CA PRO A 5 -15.83 13.86 -4.28
C PRO A 5 -15.99 13.34 -2.83
N ILE A 6 -15.49 14.06 -1.82
CA ILE A 6 -15.28 13.54 -0.45
C ILE A 6 -16.53 13.59 0.44
N ASN A 7 -17.50 14.44 0.10
CA ASN A 7 -18.72 14.65 0.90
C ASN A 7 -19.99 14.10 0.22
N GLN A 8 -19.85 13.20 -0.76
CA GLN A 8 -21.00 12.58 -1.41
C GLN A 8 -21.64 11.56 -0.45
N PRO A 9 -22.95 11.69 -0.14
CA PRO A 9 -23.65 10.70 0.67
C PRO A 9 -23.52 9.30 0.06
N GLY A 10 -23.06 8.32 0.84
CA GLY A 10 -22.86 6.94 0.39
C GLY A 10 -21.47 6.61 -0.17
N LYS A 11 -20.54 7.56 -0.30
CA LYS A 11 -19.12 7.26 -0.55
C LYS A 11 -18.35 7.22 0.77
N TYR A 12 -17.66 6.10 1.02
CA TYR A 12 -16.77 5.94 2.17
C TYR A 12 -15.57 6.89 2.04
N SER A 13 -15.66 8.06 2.65
CA SER A 13 -14.55 9.01 2.86
C SER A 13 -13.43 8.42 3.74
N ASN A 14 -13.69 7.30 4.41
CA ASN A 14 -12.76 6.63 5.32
C ASN A 14 -11.47 6.17 4.62
N MET A 15 -11.56 5.53 3.45
CA MET A 15 -10.37 4.91 2.85
C MET A 15 -9.22 5.89 2.63
N ARG A 16 -9.47 7.16 2.29
CA ARG A 16 -8.41 8.14 1.94
C ARG A 16 -7.61 8.62 3.16
N TYR A 17 -8.23 8.57 4.34
CA TYR A 17 -7.62 8.96 5.59
C TYR A 17 -7.21 7.76 6.44
N THR A 18 -7.76 6.56 6.16
CA THR A 18 -7.30 5.31 6.75
C THR A 18 -5.91 4.97 6.21
N LYS A 19 -5.01 4.75 7.15
CA LYS A 19 -3.63 4.37 6.93
C LYS A 19 -3.39 3.03 7.60
N GLY A 20 -2.41 2.29 7.11
CA GLY A 20 -1.95 1.03 7.69
C GLY A 20 -0.46 1.10 7.96
N HIS A 21 0.24 0.02 7.62
CA HIS A 21 1.69 -0.13 7.73
C HIS A 21 2.45 1.18 7.43
N ALA A 22 3.27 1.63 8.39
CA ALA A 22 4.07 2.87 8.32
C ALA A 22 3.28 4.14 7.96
N GLY A 23 1.98 4.19 8.23
CA GLY A 23 1.14 5.34 7.88
C GLY A 23 0.81 5.42 6.38
N ILE A 24 1.03 4.36 5.62
CA ILE A 24 0.69 4.28 4.19
C ILE A 24 -0.83 4.23 4.05
N ALA A 25 -1.40 5.11 3.22
CA ALA A 25 -2.83 5.06 2.91
C ALA A 25 -3.18 3.73 2.22
N CYS A 26 -4.30 3.10 2.59
CA CYS A 26 -4.66 1.78 2.06
C CYS A 26 -4.69 1.73 0.52
N GLN A 27 -4.94 2.86 -0.15
CA GLN A 27 -4.91 2.99 -1.61
C GLN A 27 -3.54 2.73 -2.24
N GLY A 28 -2.45 2.92 -1.49
CA GLY A 28 -1.10 2.56 -1.94
C GLY A 28 -1.03 1.07 -2.25
N CYS A 29 -1.54 0.23 -1.33
CA CYS A 29 -1.51 -1.23 -1.46
C CYS A 29 -2.77 -1.84 -2.12
N HIS A 30 -3.86 -1.09 -2.27
CA HIS A 30 -5.11 -1.59 -2.90
C HIS A 30 -5.50 -0.83 -4.17
N GLN A 31 -4.54 -0.14 -4.80
CA GLN A 31 -4.73 0.62 -6.05
C GLN A 31 -6.05 1.40 -6.11
N SER A 32 -6.04 2.64 -5.62
CA SER A 32 -7.16 3.53 -5.95
C SER A 32 -6.84 4.41 -7.13
N ILE A 33 -7.75 4.41 -8.11
CA ILE A 33 -7.79 5.42 -9.18
C ILE A 33 -7.82 6.87 -8.65
N HIS A 34 -8.26 7.09 -7.40
CA HIS A 34 -8.29 8.43 -6.77
C HIS A 34 -7.12 8.70 -5.80
N GLY A 35 -6.27 7.69 -5.56
CA GLY A 35 -5.13 7.76 -4.64
C GLY A 35 -3.78 7.87 -5.36
N LEU A 36 -3.65 7.22 -6.53
CA LEU A 36 -2.45 7.25 -7.38
C LEU A 36 -2.57 8.19 -8.59
N TYR A 37 -3.80 8.50 -9.04
CA TYR A 37 -4.03 9.35 -10.22
C TYR A 37 -4.82 10.61 -9.85
N PRO A 38 -4.53 11.76 -10.47
CA PRO A 38 -5.33 12.97 -10.37
C PRO A 38 -6.72 12.71 -10.96
N VAL A 39 -7.74 13.24 -10.29
CA VAL A 39 -9.12 13.18 -10.76
C VAL A 39 -9.33 14.34 -11.74
N THR A 40 -8.89 14.16 -12.98
CA THR A 40 -9.11 15.10 -14.08
C THR A 40 -9.97 14.46 -15.17
N PRO A 41 -10.86 15.21 -15.84
CA PRO A 41 -11.60 14.69 -17.00
C PRO A 41 -10.69 14.41 -18.22
N ASP A 42 -9.47 14.94 -18.23
CA ASP A 42 -8.49 14.72 -19.30
C ASP A 42 -7.67 13.44 -19.06
N VAL A 43 -7.09 12.88 -20.14
CA VAL A 43 -6.15 11.76 -20.02
C VAL A 43 -4.88 12.25 -19.35
N ASP A 44 -4.64 11.80 -18.13
CA ASP A 44 -3.41 12.10 -17.41
C ASP A 44 -2.25 11.22 -17.88
N LEU A 45 -1.36 11.82 -18.66
CA LEU A 45 -0.15 11.18 -19.19
C LEU A 45 1.04 11.25 -18.22
N THR A 46 0.94 12.06 -17.16
CA THR A 46 2.04 12.36 -16.25
C THR A 46 2.05 11.44 -15.04
N THR A 47 0.91 11.28 -14.37
CA THR A 47 0.84 10.47 -13.15
C THR A 47 0.82 8.97 -13.48
N TYR A 48 0.48 8.59 -14.71
CA TYR A 48 0.70 7.23 -15.22
C TYR A 48 2.18 6.85 -15.21
N ARG A 49 3.07 7.73 -15.67
CA ARG A 49 4.52 7.47 -15.61
C ARG A 49 5.03 7.46 -14.19
N GLN A 50 4.63 8.44 -13.37
CA GLN A 50 5.00 8.50 -11.96
C GLN A 50 4.57 7.24 -11.19
N ALA A 51 3.40 6.67 -11.51
CA ALA A 51 2.92 5.45 -10.86
C ALA A 51 3.82 4.23 -11.13
N THR A 52 4.48 4.14 -12.30
CA THR A 52 5.47 3.09 -12.56
C THR A 52 6.76 3.26 -11.78
N GLU A 53 7.09 4.48 -11.35
CA GLU A 53 8.35 4.78 -10.67
C GLU A 53 8.35 4.30 -9.21
N TYR A 54 7.18 4.02 -8.63
CA TYR A 54 7.08 3.60 -7.23
C TYR A 54 7.41 2.12 -7.01
N ASN A 55 7.08 1.24 -7.95
CA ASN A 55 7.48 -0.16 -7.86
C ASN A 55 8.75 -0.36 -8.71
N PRO A 56 9.81 -0.99 -8.19
CA PRO A 56 11.05 -1.24 -8.95
C PRO A 56 10.84 -2.04 -10.25
N ASP A 57 9.76 -2.82 -10.34
CA ASP A 57 9.41 -3.62 -11.51
C ASP A 57 8.61 -2.83 -12.58
N GLY A 58 8.39 -1.54 -12.37
CA GLY A 58 7.64 -0.68 -13.29
C GLY A 58 6.12 -0.89 -13.25
N SER A 59 5.58 -1.70 -12.34
CA SER A 59 4.13 -1.89 -12.22
C SER A 59 3.46 -0.66 -11.59
N HIS A 60 2.28 -0.28 -12.09
CA HIS A 60 1.49 0.87 -11.58
C HIS A 60 0.82 0.64 -10.22
N GLY A 61 1.39 -0.22 -9.38
CA GLY A 61 0.82 -0.64 -8.12
C GLY A 61 0.08 -1.99 -8.19
N PRO A 62 -0.45 -2.46 -7.04
CA PRO A 62 -0.29 -1.86 -5.72
C PRO A 62 1.18 -1.78 -5.29
N PHE A 63 1.51 -0.89 -4.35
CA PHE A 63 2.84 -0.84 -3.76
C PHE A 63 3.22 -2.23 -3.27
N LYS A 64 4.38 -2.70 -3.73
CA LYS A 64 4.92 -3.99 -3.33
C LYS A 64 5.89 -3.78 -2.18
N CYS A 65 6.22 -4.84 -1.45
CA CYS A 65 7.18 -4.76 -0.37
C CYS A 65 8.55 -4.22 -0.83
N ASN A 66 8.92 -4.50 -2.09
CA ASN A 66 10.17 -4.04 -2.68
C ASN A 66 10.22 -2.55 -3.03
N THR A 67 9.10 -1.81 -2.88
CA THR A 67 9.11 -0.34 -2.93
C THR A 67 9.98 0.25 -1.82
N CYS A 68 10.01 -0.40 -0.65
CA CYS A 68 10.72 0.11 0.53
C CYS A 68 11.78 -0.86 1.08
N HIS A 69 11.62 -2.17 0.85
CA HIS A 69 12.47 -3.20 1.43
C HIS A 69 13.28 -3.94 0.38
N GLU A 70 14.41 -4.51 0.78
CA GLU A 70 15.02 -5.60 0.03
C GLU A 70 14.19 -6.88 0.24
N THR A 71 13.81 -7.51 -0.86
CA THR A 71 12.94 -8.70 -0.86
C THR A 71 13.63 -9.89 -1.50
N ASN A 72 13.23 -11.09 -1.09
CA ASN A 72 13.58 -12.31 -1.78
C ASN A 72 12.88 -12.44 -3.16
N SER A 73 13.10 -13.56 -3.85
CA SER A 73 12.50 -13.85 -5.15
C SER A 73 10.97 -13.92 -5.14
N ASP A 74 10.37 -14.16 -3.98
CA ASP A 74 8.92 -14.22 -3.81
C ASP A 74 8.32 -12.82 -3.53
N GLY A 75 9.15 -11.78 -3.46
CA GLY A 75 8.73 -10.41 -3.18
C GLY A 75 8.46 -10.14 -1.70
N VAL A 76 8.91 -11.03 -0.80
CA VAL A 76 8.77 -10.89 0.66
C VAL A 76 10.07 -10.32 1.25
N PRO A 77 10.00 -9.34 2.16
CA PRO A 77 11.17 -8.77 2.82
C PRO A 77 12.00 -9.81 3.59
N HIS A 78 13.32 -9.69 3.57
CA HIS A 78 14.20 -10.57 4.35
C HIS A 78 13.99 -10.47 5.87
N ILE A 79 13.46 -9.34 6.37
CA ILE A 79 13.05 -9.19 7.78
C ILE A 79 11.90 -10.14 8.17
N ALA A 80 11.22 -10.77 7.19
CA ALA A 80 10.23 -11.81 7.45
C ALA A 80 10.87 -13.15 7.87
N ASP A 81 12.20 -13.28 7.81
CA ASP A 81 12.95 -14.46 8.27
C ASP A 81 13.09 -14.46 9.80
N ASP A 82 11.95 -14.58 10.47
CA ASP A 82 11.80 -14.66 11.92
C ASP A 82 10.83 -15.80 12.27
N GLU A 83 11.11 -16.54 13.35
CA GLU A 83 10.25 -17.63 13.82
C GLU A 83 8.85 -17.14 14.25
N GLU A 84 8.72 -15.86 14.63
CA GLU A 84 7.42 -15.25 14.98
C GLU A 84 6.59 -14.88 13.74
N ASN A 85 7.21 -14.81 12.56
CA ASN A 85 6.58 -14.40 11.31
C ASN A 85 5.87 -15.59 10.63
N VAL A 86 4.83 -16.07 11.30
CA VAL A 86 4.02 -17.23 10.92
C VAL A 86 2.55 -16.83 10.78
N TRP A 87 1.90 -17.25 9.68
CA TRP A 87 0.47 -17.09 9.47
C TRP A 87 -0.21 -18.46 9.39
N GLU A 88 -1.21 -18.72 10.24
CA GLU A 88 -1.94 -20.00 10.27
C GLU A 88 -1.01 -21.23 10.38
N GLY A 89 0.08 -21.11 11.15
CA GLY A 89 1.07 -22.18 11.33
C GLY A 89 2.05 -22.37 10.17
N LYS A 90 2.06 -21.47 9.18
CA LYS A 90 3.01 -21.49 8.06
C LYS A 90 3.94 -20.27 8.08
N PRO A 91 5.26 -20.46 7.92
CA PRO A 91 6.20 -19.35 7.75
C PRO A 91 5.79 -18.48 6.55
N ILE A 92 5.90 -17.16 6.69
CA ILE A 92 5.50 -16.21 5.63
C ILE A 92 6.62 -15.86 4.65
N LEU A 93 7.88 -16.17 4.97
CA LEU A 93 9.05 -15.73 4.20
C LEU A 93 8.96 -16.06 2.71
N HIS A 94 8.43 -17.22 2.34
CA HIS A 94 8.30 -17.66 0.95
C HIS A 94 6.83 -17.74 0.48
N ASP A 95 5.93 -16.99 1.12
CA ASP A 95 4.50 -16.95 0.80
C ASP A 95 3.99 -15.51 0.84
N TYR A 96 4.10 -14.82 -0.30
CA TYR A 96 3.68 -13.42 -0.42
C TYR A 96 2.22 -13.17 0.01
N PRO A 97 1.22 -13.97 -0.42
CA PRO A 97 -0.14 -13.82 0.09
C PRO A 97 -0.26 -13.89 1.61
N ASN A 98 0.41 -14.84 2.28
CA ASN A 98 0.37 -14.92 3.74
C ASN A 98 1.18 -13.81 4.41
N ALA A 99 2.27 -13.34 3.80
CA ALA A 99 2.99 -12.16 4.27
C ALA A 99 2.08 -10.92 4.27
N VAL A 100 1.28 -10.72 3.22
CA VAL A 100 0.29 -9.63 3.17
C VAL A 100 -0.79 -9.79 4.24
N LYS A 101 -1.29 -11.00 4.49
CA LYS A 101 -2.27 -11.24 5.57
C LYS A 101 -1.67 -10.96 6.95
N TRP A 102 -0.44 -11.41 7.18
CA TRP A 102 0.28 -11.14 8.41
C TRP A 102 0.49 -9.64 8.62
N MET A 103 0.87 -8.89 7.57
CA MET A 103 0.94 -7.42 7.63
C MET A 103 -0.40 -6.78 8.04
N HIS A 104 -1.53 -7.23 7.49
CA HIS A 104 -2.84 -6.68 7.86
C HIS A 104 -3.22 -6.94 9.33
N ALA A 105 -2.72 -8.02 9.92
CA ALA A 105 -3.07 -8.40 11.29
C ALA A 105 -2.07 -7.90 12.34
N SER A 106 -0.80 -7.79 11.97
CA SER A 106 0.32 -7.58 12.89
C SER A 106 0.96 -6.21 12.77
N ALA A 107 0.79 -5.50 11.63
CA ALA A 107 1.40 -4.19 11.48
C ALA A 107 0.72 -3.16 12.41
N PRO A 108 1.48 -2.40 13.21
CA PRO A 108 0.91 -1.33 14.01
C PRO A 108 0.32 -0.27 13.06
N ASP A 109 -0.95 0.07 13.28
CA ASP A 109 -1.53 1.28 12.68
C ASP A 109 -0.92 2.48 13.40
N LEU A 110 0.05 3.11 12.73
CA LEU A 110 0.69 4.32 13.26
C LEU A 110 -0.21 5.57 13.11
N GLY A 111 -1.45 5.44 12.62
CA GLY A 111 -2.38 6.55 12.43
C GLY A 111 -1.87 7.62 11.47
N GLY A 112 -0.81 7.32 10.71
CA GLY A 112 -0.08 8.31 9.93
C GLY A 112 0.81 9.25 10.73
N ALA A 113 1.19 8.91 11.95
CA ALA A 113 2.27 9.56 12.67
C ALA A 113 3.55 9.45 11.83
N ILE A 114 4.21 10.58 11.62
CA ILE A 114 5.59 10.60 11.13
C ILE A 114 6.44 10.10 12.32
N PRO A 115 7.22 9.02 12.18
CA PRO A 115 8.12 8.58 13.24
C PRO A 115 8.99 9.76 13.68
N ASP A 116 9.14 9.94 14.99
CA ASP A 116 9.82 11.08 15.59
C ASP A 116 11.16 11.37 14.88
N GLU A 117 11.40 12.64 14.54
CA GLU A 117 12.71 13.15 14.12
C GLU A 117 13.82 12.84 15.15
#